data_AF-A0ABD0N8M5-F1
#
_entry.id   AF-A0ABD0N8M5-F1
#
_cell.length_a   1.000
_cell.length_b   1.000
_cell.length_c   1.000
_cell.angle_alpha   90.00
_cell.angle_beta   90.00
_cell.angle_gamma   90.00
#
_symmetry.space_group_name_H-M   'P 1'
#
loop_
_entity.id
_entity.type
_entity.pdbx_description
1 polymer ?
#
loop_
_entity_poly.entity_id
_entity_poly.type
_entity_poly.pdbx_seq_one_letter_code
_entity_poly.pdbx_strand_id
1 'polypeptide(L)' 'GPTIQIGEQTVITVDAKAAGKGKVTCTVCTPDGGEVDVDVVENEDGTFDIFYTAPQPGKYVICVRFGGEHIPNSPFQ' A
#
# COMPACT_ATOMS: atom_id res chain seq x y z
N GLY A 1 11.35 -8.56 3.77
CA GLY A 1 10.46 -7.49 3.31
C GLY A 1 10.85 -7.09 1.91
N PRO A 2 9.97 -6.42 1.15
CA PRO A 2 10.32 -5.83 -0.14
C PRO A 2 11.42 -4.78 0.04
N THR A 3 12.40 -4.77 -0.87
CA THR A 3 13.45 -3.73 -0.90
C THR A 3 12.92 -2.57 -1.72
N ILE A 4 12.60 -1.45 -1.07
CA ILE A 4 12.10 -0.25 -1.74
C ILE A 4 13.28 0.51 -2.36
N GLN A 5 13.28 0.68 -3.68
CA GLN A 5 14.28 1.49 -4.40
C GLN A 5 13.86 2.95 -4.41
N ILE A 6 14.79 3.83 -4.07
CA ILE A 6 14.54 5.27 -3.86
C ILE A 6 14.27 5.94 -5.21
N GLY A 7 13.24 6.78 -5.30
CA GLY A 7 12.91 7.53 -6.51
C GLY A 7 12.27 6.70 -7.63
N GLU A 8 12.07 5.40 -7.42
CA GLU A 8 11.25 4.57 -8.31
C GLU A 8 9.84 4.40 -7.75
N GLN A 9 8.88 4.40 -8.66
CA GLN A 9 7.50 4.06 -8.34
C GLN A 9 7.45 2.56 -7.98
N THR A 10 7.13 2.28 -6.73
CA THR A 10 6.92 0.92 -6.23
C THR A 10 5.44 0.58 -6.29
N VAL A 11 5.12 -0.70 -6.51
CA VAL A 11 3.75 -1.22 -6.52
C VAL A 11 3.59 -2.30 -5.44
N ILE A 12 2.45 -2.26 -4.75
CA ILE A 12 1.98 -3.31 -3.85
C ILE A 12 0.63 -3.78 -4.35
N THR A 13 0.54 -5.06 -4.71
CA THR A 13 -0.72 -5.70 -5.08
C THR A 13 -1.38 -6.32 -3.86
N VAL A 14 -2.65 -5.99 -3.64
CA VAL A 14 -3.49 -6.51 -2.58
C VAL A 14 -4.56 -7.40 -3.19
N ASP A 15 -4.56 -8.69 -2.83
CA ASP A 15 -5.61 -9.61 -3.23
C ASP A 15 -6.79 -9.52 -2.25
N ALA A 16 -7.91 -8.97 -2.73
CA ALA A 16 -9.15 -8.84 -1.97
C ALA A 16 -10.29 -9.72 -2.54
N LYS A 17 -9.98 -10.69 -3.41
CA LYS A 17 -10.98 -11.53 -4.10
C LYS A 17 -11.89 -12.29 -3.14
N ALA A 18 -11.34 -12.73 -2.01
CA ALA A 18 -12.07 -13.45 -0.97
C ALA A 18 -12.72 -12.52 0.08
N ALA A 19 -12.44 -11.22 0.06
CA ALA A 19 -12.89 -10.27 1.07
C ALA A 19 -14.30 -9.71 0.80
N GLY A 20 -14.82 -9.90 -0.42
CA GLY A 20 -16.15 -9.42 -0.82
C GLY A 20 -16.11 -8.01 -1.43
N LYS A 21 -17.18 -7.23 -1.25
CA LYS A 21 -17.26 -5.86 -1.79
C LYS A 21 -16.76 -4.86 -0.75
N GLY A 22 -15.75 -4.07 -1.08
CA GLY A 22 -15.17 -3.07 -0.19
C GLY A 22 -14.18 -2.16 -0.91
N LYS A 23 -13.83 -1.05 -0.28
CA LYS A 23 -12.83 -0.10 -0.79
C LYS A 23 -11.48 -0.39 -0.15
N VAL A 24 -10.42 -0.48 -0.96
CA VAL A 24 -9.04 -0.48 -0.47
C VAL A 24 -8.58 0.96 -0.21
N THR A 25 -8.01 1.19 0.96
CA THR A 25 -7.32 2.43 1.29
C THR A 25 -5.92 2.11 1.78
N CYS A 26 -4.93 2.88 1.33
CA CYS A 26 -3.55 2.74 1.75
C CYS A 26 -3.03 4.06 2.33
N THR A 27 -2.15 3.97 3.32
CA THR A 27 -1.35 5.09 3.83
C THR A 27 0.08 4.64 3.94
N VAL A 28 1.01 5.41 3.37
CA VAL A 28 2.44 5.14 3.43
C VAL A 28 3.10 6.26 4.24
N CYS A 29 3.61 5.93 5.41
CA CYS A 29 4.34 6.87 6.25
C CYS A 29 5.84 6.76 5.99
N THR A 30 6.50 7.91 5.81
CA THR A 30 7.95 8.01 5.63
C THR A 30 8.68 7.80 6.97
N PRO A 31 9.99 7.49 6.94
CA PRO A 31 10.80 7.36 8.16
C PRO A 31 10.80 8.62 9.03
N ASP A 32 10.61 9.79 8.42
CA ASP A 32 10.62 11.09 9.09
C ASP A 32 9.23 11.50 9.62
N GLY A 33 8.24 10.60 9.53
CA GLY A 33 6.87 10.83 10.00
C GLY A 33 5.99 11.61 9.04
N GLY A 34 6.42 11.80 7.79
CA GLY A 34 5.58 12.33 6.71
C GLY A 34 4.70 11.26 6.08
N GLU A 35 3.83 11.65 5.16
CA GLU A 35 3.01 10.75 4.36
C GLU A 35 3.41 10.87 2.88
N VAL A 36 3.34 9.75 2.16
CA VAL A 36 3.56 9.70 0.71
C VAL A 36 2.22 9.59 0.01
N ASP A 37 2.05 10.34 -1.08
CA ASP A 37 0.91 10.18 -1.96
C ASP A 37 0.88 8.77 -2.56
N VAL A 38 -0.29 8.16 -2.54
CA VAL A 38 -0.51 6.81 -3.05
C VAL A 38 -1.66 6.78 -4.03
N ASP A 39 -1.45 6.09 -5.14
CA ASP A 39 -2.50 5.82 -6.12
C ASP A 39 -2.98 4.38 -5.96
N VAL A 40 -4.30 4.20 -5.88
CA VAL A 40 -4.91 2.87 -5.77
C VAL A 40 -5.73 2.59 -7.02
N VAL A 41 -5.36 1.52 -7.72
CA VAL A 41 -6.04 1.04 -8.93
C VAL A 41 -6.72 -0.28 -8.60
N GLU A 42 -8.02 -0.37 -8.86
CA GLU A 42 -8.77 -1.63 -8.78
C GLU A 42 -8.68 -2.38 -10.11
N ASN A 43 -8.25 -3.64 -10.06
CA ASN A 43 -8.17 -4.52 -11.20
C ASN A 43 -9.48 -5.31 -11.37
N GLU A 44 -9.82 -5.66 -12.61
CA GLU A 44 -11.05 -6.43 -12.92
C GLU A 44 -11.08 -7.82 -12.26
N ASP A 45 -9.92 -8.34 -11.85
CA ASP A 45 -9.81 -9.64 -11.21
C ASP A 45 -10.07 -9.62 -9.69
N GLY A 46 -10.35 -8.44 -9.11
CA GLY A 46 -10.58 -8.24 -7.67
C GLY A 46 -9.32 -8.01 -6.84
N THR A 47 -8.17 -7.79 -7.50
CA THR A 47 -6.97 -7.26 -6.84
C THR A 47 -6.91 -5.73 -6.91
N PHE A 48 -6.07 -5.14 -6.05
CA PHE A 48 -5.83 -3.70 -6.03
C PHE A 48 -4.34 -3.43 -6.09
N ASP A 49 -3.91 -2.62 -7.05
CA ASP A 49 -2.53 -2.18 -7.16
C ASP A 49 -2.36 -0.80 -6.52
N ILE A 50 -1.48 -0.74 -5.54
CA ILE A 50 -1.16 0.48 -4.80
C ILE A 50 0.22 0.95 -5.24
N PHE A 51 0.27 2.10 -5.90
CA PHE A 51 1.49 2.74 -6.36
C PHE A 51 1.93 3.83 -5.39
N TYR A 52 3.21 3.87 -5.07
CA TYR A 52 3.80 4.95 -4.28
C TYR A 52 5.25 5.16 -4.70
N THR A 53 5.72 6.41 -4.61
CA THR A 53 7.13 6.75 -4.91
C THR A 53 7.85 7.01 -3.61
N ALA A 54 8.91 6.25 -3.30
CA ALA A 54 9.69 6.46 -2.10
C ALA A 54 10.65 7.66 -2.28
N PRO A 55 10.40 8.81 -1.62
CA PRO A 55 11.23 10.01 -1.82
C PRO A 55 12.66 9.84 -1.26
N GLN A 56 12.85 8.95 -0.29
CA GLN A 56 14.12 8.79 0.42
C GLN A 56 14.34 7.34 0.90
N PRO A 57 15.59 6.92 1.18
CA PRO A 57 15.82 5.63 1.81
C PRO A 57 15.31 5.60 3.24
N GLY A 58 14.76 4.46 3.65
CA GLY A 58 14.47 4.19 5.05
C GLY A 58 13.34 3.20 5.25
N LYS A 59 12.88 3.11 6.50
CA LYS A 59 11.75 2.27 6.88
C LYS A 59 10.44 3.01 6.65
N TYR A 60 9.63 2.48 5.75
CA TYR A 60 8.28 2.98 5.50
C TYR A 60 7.29 2.15 6.28
N VAL A 61 6.21 2.77 6.77
CA VAL A 61 5.11 2.04 7.39
C VAL A 61 3.93 2.10 6.44
N ILE A 62 3.52 0.94 5.93
CA ILE A 62 2.46 0.83 4.93
C ILE A 62 1.22 0.22 5.59
N CYS A 63 0.21 1.06 5.75
CA CYS A 63 -1.07 0.69 6.33
C CYS A 63 -2.09 0.45 5.21
N VAL A 64 -2.55 -0.79 5.05
CA VAL A 64 -3.56 -1.15 4.05
C VAL A 64 -4.82 -1.59 4.77
N ARG A 65 -5.96 -1.03 4.36
CA ARG A 65 -7.28 -1.35 4.88
C ARG A 65 -8.23 -1.70 3.76
N PHE A 66 -9.13 -2.64 4.02
CA PHE A 66 -10.23 -3.03 3.14
C PHE A 66 -11.56 -2.81 3.87
N GLY A 67 -12.45 -2.02 3.29
CA GLY A 67 -13.75 -1.73 3.91
C GLY A 67 -13.66 -1.00 5.27
N GLY A 68 -12.53 -0.36 5.56
CA GLY A 68 -12.25 0.30 6.84
C GLY A 68 -11.50 -0.56 7.86
N GLU A 69 -11.34 -1.85 7.63
CA GLU A 69 -10.60 -2.77 8.51
C GLU A 69 -9.20 -3.08 7.96
N HIS A 70 -8.23 -3.34 8.85
CA HIS A 70 -6.89 -3.73 8.43
C HIS A 70 -6.90 -5.09 7.75
N ILE A 71 -6.22 -5.19 6.60
CA ILE A 71 -6.00 -6.49 5.97
C ILE A 71 -5.02 -7.32 6.80
N PRO A 72 -5.05 -8.66 6.67
CA PRO A 72 -4.00 -9.51 7.24
C PRO A 72 -2.61 -9.04 6.78
N ASN A 73 -1.67 -8.99 7.72
CA ASN A 73 -0.29 -8.53 7.53
C ASN A 73 -0.08 -7.00 7.42
N SER A 74 -1.13 -6.19 7.55
CA SER A 74 -0.98 -4.74 7.76
C SER A 74 -0.80 -4.41 9.26
N PRO A 75 0.09 -3.46 9.63
CA PRO A 75 0.96 -2.67 8.75
C PRO A 75 2.22 -3.43 8.29
N PHE A 76 2.67 -3.12 7.08
CA PHE A 76 3.93 -3.61 6.52
C PHE A 76 5.08 -2.63 6.82
N GLN A 77 6.29 -3.16 6.97
CA GLN A 77 7.55 -2.42 7.20
C GLN A 77 8.68 -2.93 6.31
#